data_AF-A0A927YBG8-F1
#
_entry.id   AF-A0A927YBG8-F1
#
_cell.length_a   1.000
_cell.length_b   1.000
_cell.length_c   1.000
_cell.angle_alpha   90.00
_cell.angle_beta   90.00
_cell.angle_gamma   90.00
#
_symmetry.space_group_name_H-M   'P 1'
#
loop_
_entity.id
_entity.type
_entity.pdbx_description
1 polymer ?
#
loop_
_entity_poly.entity_id
_entity_poly.type
_entity_poly.pdbx_seq_one_letter_code
_entity_poly.pdbx_strand_id
1 'polypeptide(L)'
;MSLVHFFDCIDEQIRKEISKNVGIKSAVDNDGMMLSYVIYALKDLRNAVAHNNTIFDTRFKTSSINTRLAKYISQETGIANITFNTIADYVILICFMMKAMVRPKSEIMAFIRSFEQNCETFRKNVSSSIYMSVIYTDTRAKLKAIKAYI
;
A
#
# COMPACT_ATOMS: atom_id res chain seq x y z
N MET A 1 13.86 9.22 -16.99
CA MET A 1 14.32 8.25 -15.97
C MET A 1 13.23 8.11 -14.93
N SER A 2 12.74 6.89 -14.64
CA SER A 2 11.71 6.70 -13.61
C SER A 2 12.34 6.72 -12.21
N LEU A 3 11.60 7.13 -11.17
CA LEU A 3 12.08 7.18 -9.79
C LEU A 3 12.64 5.82 -9.32
N VAL A 4 12.05 4.72 -9.78
CA VAL A 4 12.52 3.35 -9.53
C VAL A 4 13.93 3.15 -10.08
N HIS A 5 14.12 3.45 -11.37
CA HIS A 5 15.43 3.28 -12.03
C HIS A 5 16.49 4.21 -11.43
N PHE A 6 16.11 5.40 -10.97
CA PHE A 6 17.05 6.26 -10.24
C PHE A 6 17.50 5.57 -8.94
N PHE A 7 16.55 5.09 -8.13
CA PHE A 7 16.85 4.50 -6.83
C PHE A 7 17.66 3.21 -6.94
N ASP A 8 17.38 2.35 -7.93
CA ASP A 8 18.11 1.10 -8.15
C ASP A 8 19.58 1.32 -8.57
N CYS A 9 19.91 2.50 -9.12
CA CYS A 9 21.29 2.87 -9.46
C CYS A 9 22.08 3.50 -8.30
N ILE A 10 21.44 3.81 -7.18
CA ILE A 10 22.10 4.39 -6.00
C ILE A 10 22.91 3.31 -5.28
N ASP A 11 24.04 3.68 -4.67
CA ASP A 11 24.82 2.78 -3.82
C ASP A 11 23.99 2.16 -2.69
N GLU A 12 24.25 0.90 -2.35
CA GLU A 12 23.49 0.16 -1.35
C GLU A 12 23.46 0.85 0.02
N GLN A 13 24.57 1.43 0.46
CA GLN A 13 24.63 2.11 1.77
C GLN A 13 23.74 3.35 1.78
N ILE A 14 23.75 4.10 0.68
CA ILE A 14 22.89 5.29 0.52
C ILE A 14 21.43 4.87 0.46
N ARG A 15 21.06 3.78 -0.26
CA ARG A 15 19.68 3.27 -0.27
C ARG A 15 19.21 2.91 1.14
N LYS A 16 20.04 2.21 1.92
CA LYS A 16 19.75 1.85 3.32
C LYS A 16 19.56 3.08 4.20
N GLU A 17 20.38 4.11 4.01
CA GLU A 17 20.24 5.38 4.73
C GLU A 17 18.92 6.07 4.40
N ILE A 18 18.56 6.14 3.11
CA ILE A 18 17.27 6.72 2.68
C ILE A 18 16.10 5.90 3.23
N SER A 19 16.15 4.57 3.14
CA SER A 19 15.15 3.66 3.73
C SER A 19 14.94 3.94 5.21
N LYS A 20 16.03 4.09 5.98
CA LYS A 20 15.96 4.43 7.40
C LYS A 20 15.29 5.78 7.63
N ASN A 21 15.64 6.79 6.83
CA ASN A 21 15.08 8.14 6.94
C ASN A 21 13.58 8.20 6.63
N VAL A 22 13.07 7.30 5.77
CA VAL A 22 11.62 7.18 5.51
C VAL A 22 10.90 6.25 6.50
N GLY A 23 11.60 5.75 7.52
CA GLY A 23 11.04 4.94 8.60
C GLY A 23 10.98 3.43 8.32
N ILE A 24 11.69 2.92 7.31
CA ILE A 24 11.83 1.48 7.09
C ILE A 24 12.85 0.92 8.09
N LYS A 25 12.49 -0.17 8.78
CA LYS A 25 13.37 -0.82 9.76
C LYS A 25 14.53 -1.53 9.05
N SER A 26 15.75 -1.28 9.49
CA SER A 26 16.96 -1.92 8.93
C SER A 26 16.91 -3.45 8.99
N ALA A 27 16.23 -4.03 9.99
CA ALA A 27 16.09 -5.48 10.14
C ALA A 27 15.39 -6.18 8.97
N VAL A 28 14.58 -5.46 8.17
CA VAL A 28 13.87 -6.00 7.01
C VAL A 28 14.49 -5.58 5.67
N ASP A 29 15.53 -4.74 5.70
CA ASP A 29 16.11 -4.07 4.54
C ASP A 29 17.63 -4.30 4.41
N ASN A 30 18.05 -5.55 4.53
CA ASN A 30 19.47 -5.95 4.52
C ASN A 30 20.21 -5.62 3.22
N ASP A 31 19.50 -5.40 2.11
CA ASP A 31 20.02 -5.11 0.76
C ASP A 31 19.63 -3.71 0.25
N GLY A 32 18.95 -2.90 1.08
CA GLY A 32 18.51 -1.55 0.71
C GLY A 32 17.46 -1.53 -0.40
N MET A 33 16.72 -2.62 -0.61
CA MET A 33 15.72 -2.76 -1.69
C MET A 33 14.27 -2.58 -1.23
N MET A 34 14.01 -2.54 0.08
CA MET A 34 12.65 -2.45 0.61
C MET A 34 11.94 -1.18 0.12
N LEU A 35 12.64 -0.04 0.09
CA LEU A 35 12.08 1.20 -0.45
C LEU A 35 11.82 1.09 -1.97
N SER A 36 12.70 0.44 -2.74
CA SER A 36 12.43 0.16 -4.16
C SER A 36 11.13 -0.62 -4.33
N TYR A 37 10.89 -1.65 -3.51
CA TYR A 37 9.65 -2.43 -3.58
C TYR A 37 8.40 -1.60 -3.27
N VAL A 38 8.48 -0.69 -2.30
CA VAL A 38 7.40 0.27 -2.00
C VAL A 38 7.15 1.19 -3.19
N ILE A 39 8.21 1.82 -3.73
CA ILE A 39 8.11 2.74 -4.88
C ILE A 39 7.50 2.01 -6.08
N TYR A 40 7.94 0.77 -6.30
CA TYR A 40 7.45 -0.06 -7.39
C TYR A 40 5.95 -0.35 -7.28
N ALA A 41 5.48 -0.77 -6.11
CA ALA A 41 4.06 -0.99 -5.86
C ALA A 41 3.23 0.28 -6.06
N LEU A 42 3.72 1.44 -5.57
CA LEU A 42 3.00 2.70 -5.66
C LEU A 42 3.06 3.36 -7.03
N LYS A 43 4.10 3.12 -7.83
CA LYS A 43 4.28 3.69 -9.17
C LYS A 43 3.09 3.34 -10.07
N ASP A 44 2.75 2.05 -10.15
CA ASP A 44 1.70 1.58 -11.05
C ASP A 44 0.32 2.09 -10.61
N LEU A 45 0.08 2.13 -9.30
CA LEU A 45 -1.14 2.73 -8.74
C LEU A 45 -1.24 4.22 -9.07
N ARG A 46 -0.16 4.98 -8.85
CA ARG A 46 -0.11 6.41 -9.15
C ARG A 46 -0.37 6.67 -10.63
N ASN A 47 0.20 5.86 -11.51
CA ASN A 47 -0.01 6.00 -12.96
C ASN A 47 -1.46 5.71 -13.34
N ALA A 48 -2.08 4.68 -12.75
CA ALA A 48 -3.48 4.39 -12.99
C ALA A 48 -4.40 5.54 -12.54
N VAL A 49 -4.17 6.10 -11.35
CA VAL A 49 -4.92 7.26 -10.86
C VAL A 49 -4.72 8.47 -11.77
N ALA A 50 -3.47 8.77 -12.17
CA ALA A 50 -3.16 9.91 -13.03
C ALA A 50 -3.79 9.83 -14.43
N HIS A 51 -4.03 8.63 -14.93
CA HIS A 51 -4.64 8.40 -16.25
C HIS A 51 -6.12 7.95 -16.17
N ASN A 52 -6.74 8.00 -14.98
CA ASN A 52 -8.13 7.56 -14.74
C ASN A 52 -8.40 6.10 -15.16
N ASN A 53 -7.41 5.22 -15.01
CA ASN A 53 -7.57 3.79 -15.25
C ASN A 53 -8.36 3.12 -14.12
N THR A 54 -8.91 1.94 -14.40
CA THR A 54 -9.58 1.12 -13.37
C THR A 54 -8.55 0.61 -12.34
N ILE A 55 -8.81 0.86 -11.05
CA ILE A 55 -7.90 0.48 -9.96
C ILE A 55 -8.38 -0.69 -9.09
N PHE A 56 -9.69 -0.98 -9.06
CA PHE A 56 -10.25 -1.84 -8.02
C PHE A 56 -9.87 -3.31 -8.15
N ASP A 57 -9.74 -3.81 -9.38
CA ASP A 57 -9.31 -5.18 -9.68
C ASP A 57 -7.79 -5.34 -9.78
N THR A 58 -7.04 -4.28 -9.49
CA THR A 58 -5.58 -4.24 -9.54
C THR A 58 -4.94 -4.56 -10.90
N ARG A 59 -5.71 -4.52 -12.01
CA ARG A 59 -5.16 -4.74 -13.36
C ARG A 59 -4.16 -3.69 -13.81
N PHE A 60 -4.07 -2.58 -13.08
CA PHE A 60 -3.02 -1.58 -13.30
C PHE A 60 -1.60 -2.08 -12.99
N LYS A 61 -1.47 -3.14 -12.19
CA LYS A 61 -0.17 -3.74 -11.89
C LYS A 61 0.46 -4.26 -13.17
N THR A 62 1.66 -3.78 -13.47
CA THR A 62 2.44 -4.26 -14.61
C THR A 62 3.26 -5.51 -14.27
N SER A 63 3.25 -5.94 -13.01
CA SER A 63 4.21 -6.91 -12.48
C SER A 63 3.86 -7.37 -11.06
N SER A 64 4.50 -8.44 -10.61
CA SER A 64 4.33 -8.96 -9.26
C SER A 64 5.03 -8.07 -8.23
N ILE A 65 4.33 -7.75 -7.14
CA ILE A 65 4.92 -7.06 -6.00
C ILE A 65 5.71 -8.06 -5.17
N ASN A 66 6.90 -7.63 -4.73
CA ASN A 66 7.80 -8.49 -3.98
C ASN A 66 7.16 -8.96 -2.66
N THR A 67 7.21 -10.26 -2.39
CA THR A 67 6.59 -10.88 -1.21
C THR A 67 7.22 -10.43 0.11
N ARG A 68 8.47 -9.93 0.10
CA ARG A 68 9.12 -9.33 1.27
C ARG A 68 8.36 -8.11 1.77
N LEU A 69 7.83 -7.27 0.89
CA LEU A 69 7.04 -6.11 1.26
C LEU A 69 5.74 -6.55 1.95
N ALA A 70 5.03 -7.52 1.37
CA ALA A 70 3.80 -8.06 1.95
C ALA A 70 4.04 -8.65 3.36
N LYS A 71 5.12 -9.43 3.52
CA LYS A 71 5.52 -10.01 4.82
C LYS A 71 5.85 -8.92 5.84
N TYR A 72 6.60 -7.90 5.44
CA TYR A 72 6.95 -6.79 6.33
C TYR A 72 5.71 -6.08 6.87
N ILE A 73 4.79 -5.69 5.99
CA ILE A 73 3.55 -5.01 6.42
C ILE A 73 2.74 -5.95 7.32
N SER A 74 2.64 -7.23 6.98
CA SER A 74 1.90 -8.23 7.76
C SER A 74 2.45 -8.36 9.19
N GLN A 75 3.77 -8.42 9.34
CA GLN A 75 4.45 -8.52 10.63
C GLN A 75 4.26 -7.27 11.49
N GLU A 76 4.34 -6.07 10.89
CA GLU A 76 4.20 -4.81 11.63
C GLU A 76 2.76 -4.51 12.05
N THR A 77 1.79 -4.87 11.21
CA THR A 77 0.39 -4.49 11.39
C THR A 77 -0.49 -5.61 11.97
N GLY A 78 0.00 -6.86 11.97
CA GLY A 78 -0.79 -8.05 12.29
C GLY A 78 -1.83 -8.41 11.23
N ILE A 79 -1.80 -7.77 10.06
CA ILE A 79 -2.75 -8.02 8.98
C ILE A 79 -2.35 -9.27 8.19
N ALA A 80 -3.25 -10.24 8.11
CA ALA A 80 -3.09 -11.42 7.26
C ALA A 80 -3.49 -11.14 5.79
N ASN A 81 -3.09 -12.04 4.89
CA ASN A 81 -3.52 -12.06 3.48
C ASN A 81 -3.24 -10.78 2.68
N ILE A 82 -2.09 -10.14 2.92
CA ILE A 82 -1.60 -9.06 2.05
C ILE A 82 -1.00 -9.69 0.79
N THR A 83 -1.70 -9.57 -0.33
CA THR A 83 -1.30 -10.17 -1.62
C THR A 83 -1.09 -9.14 -2.72
N PHE A 84 -1.49 -7.89 -2.46
CA PHE A 84 -1.59 -6.81 -3.42
C PHE A 84 -2.52 -7.12 -4.60
N ASN A 85 -3.49 -8.04 -4.42
CA ASN A 85 -4.52 -8.34 -5.41
C ASN A 85 -5.83 -7.57 -5.19
N THR A 86 -5.87 -6.72 -4.17
CA THR A 86 -7.02 -5.88 -3.86
C THR A 86 -6.59 -4.43 -3.70
N ILE A 87 -7.46 -3.48 -4.01
CA ILE A 87 -7.21 -2.06 -3.72
C ILE A 87 -7.03 -1.80 -2.21
N ALA A 88 -7.63 -2.63 -1.35
CA ALA A 88 -7.47 -2.54 0.09
C ALA A 88 -6.01 -2.75 0.52
N ASP A 89 -5.27 -3.68 -0.10
CA ASP A 89 -3.86 -3.91 0.20
C ASP A 89 -3.00 -2.68 -0.14
N TYR A 90 -3.35 -1.94 -1.19
CA TYR A 90 -2.69 -0.68 -1.53
C TYR A 90 -3.03 0.45 -0.56
N VAL A 91 -4.28 0.54 -0.12
CA VAL A 91 -4.69 1.49 0.93
C VAL A 91 -3.91 1.22 2.23
N ILE A 92 -3.71 -0.05 2.58
CA ILE A 92 -2.88 -0.45 3.72
C ILE A 92 -1.43 -0.02 3.51
N LEU A 93 -0.84 -0.26 2.34
CA LEU A 93 0.52 0.18 2.02
C LEU A 93 0.67 1.71 2.15
N ILE A 94 -0.29 2.49 1.65
CA ILE A 94 -0.27 3.95 1.77
C ILE A 94 -0.32 4.36 3.24
N CYS A 95 -1.24 3.82 4.04
CA CYS A 95 -1.34 4.13 5.48
C CYS A 95 -0.06 3.75 6.23
N PHE A 96 0.50 2.59 5.91
CA PHE A 96 1.74 2.08 6.49
C PHE A 96 2.91 3.04 6.21
N MET A 97 3.07 3.48 4.96
CA MET A 97 4.11 4.44 4.58
C MET A 97 3.89 5.84 5.16
N MET A 98 2.65 6.32 5.22
CA MET A 98 2.34 7.58 5.89
C MET A 98 2.77 7.55 7.36
N LYS A 99 2.53 6.43 8.07
CA LYS A 99 3.00 6.27 9.45
C LYS A 99 4.52 6.19 9.55
N ALA A 100 5.17 5.43 8.67
CA ALA A 100 6.63 5.33 8.63
C ALA A 100 7.29 6.70 8.43
N MET A 101 6.68 7.55 7.60
CA MET A 101 7.10 8.94 7.35
C MET A 101 6.56 9.96 8.38
N VAL A 102 6.07 9.49 9.53
CA VAL A 102 5.64 10.33 10.67
C VAL A 102 4.55 11.34 10.29
N ARG A 103 3.61 10.96 9.40
CA ARG A 103 2.44 11.78 9.10
C ARG A 103 1.49 11.85 10.31
N PRO A 104 0.77 12.97 10.50
CA PRO A 104 -0.18 13.10 11.60
C PRO A 104 -1.21 11.98 11.60
N LYS A 105 -1.44 11.37 12.77
CA LYS A 105 -2.46 10.32 12.94
C LYS A 105 -3.83 10.72 12.42
N SER A 106 -4.22 11.99 12.61
CA SER A 106 -5.47 12.55 12.09
C SER A 106 -5.57 12.47 10.56
N GLU A 107 -4.49 12.74 9.83
CA GLU A 107 -4.42 12.69 8.37
C GLU A 107 -4.58 11.25 7.87
N ILE A 108 -3.87 10.30 8.48
CA ILE A 108 -3.98 8.88 8.12
C ILE A 108 -5.39 8.35 8.41
N MET A 109 -5.96 8.70 9.57
CA MET A 109 -7.32 8.31 9.92
C MET A 109 -8.37 8.96 9.01
N ALA A 110 -8.14 10.19 8.54
CA ALA A 110 -9.02 10.84 7.56
C ALA A 110 -8.97 10.11 6.20
N PHE A 111 -7.78 9.70 5.74
CA PHE A 111 -7.62 8.91 4.52
C PHE A 111 -8.38 7.58 4.60
N ILE A 112 -8.23 6.84 5.71
CA ILE A 112 -8.95 5.57 5.92
C ILE A 112 -10.47 5.78 5.92
N ARG A 113 -10.97 6.82 6.61
CA ARG A 113 -12.42 7.13 6.65
C ARG A 113 -12.97 7.48 5.26
N SER A 114 -12.22 8.23 4.47
CA SER A 114 -12.60 8.56 3.08
C SER A 114 -12.73 7.29 2.24
N PHE A 115 -11.79 6.35 2.37
CA PHE A 115 -11.89 5.05 1.69
C PHE A 115 -13.11 4.24 2.13
N GLU A 116 -13.40 4.18 3.43
CA GLU A 116 -14.60 3.50 3.96
C GLU A 116 -15.89 4.14 3.44
N GLN A 117 -15.96 5.47 3.40
CA GLN A 117 -17.12 6.19 2.89
C GLN A 117 -17.34 5.93 1.40
N ASN A 118 -16.26 5.83 0.61
CA ASN A 118 -16.34 5.47 -0.80
C ASN A 118 -16.82 4.02 -0.98
N CYS A 119 -16.35 3.09 -0.15
CA CYS A 119 -16.85 1.71 -0.16
C CYS A 119 -18.34 1.65 0.17
N GLU A 120 -18.80 2.39 1.18
CA GLU A 120 -20.21 2.42 1.58
C GLU A 120 -21.09 3.09 0.52
N THR A 121 -20.61 4.18 -0.09
CA THR A 121 -21.29 4.82 -1.21
C THR A 121 -21.41 3.87 -2.38
N PHE A 122 -20.33 3.17 -2.75
CA PHE A 122 -20.35 2.16 -3.80
C PHE A 122 -21.35 1.05 -3.49
N ARG A 123 -21.34 0.51 -2.26
CA ARG A 123 -22.28 -0.53 -1.79
C ARG A 123 -23.75 -0.15 -1.97
N LYS A 124 -24.10 1.13 -1.77
CA LYS A 124 -25.47 1.64 -1.91
C LYS A 124 -25.92 1.80 -3.37
N ASN A 125 -24.97 1.93 -4.29
CA ASN A 125 -25.24 2.23 -5.70
C ASN A 125 -25.20 0.98 -6.62
N VAL A 126 -24.79 -0.18 -6.10
CA VAL A 126 -24.68 -1.41 -6.89
C VAL A 126 -25.33 -2.60 -6.18
N SER A 127 -25.59 -3.67 -6.93
CA SER A 127 -26.04 -4.93 -6.32
C SER A 127 -24.95 -5.55 -5.44
N SER A 128 -25.36 -6.35 -4.45
CA SER A 128 -24.42 -7.05 -3.58
C SER A 128 -23.40 -7.91 -4.36
N SER A 129 -23.81 -8.50 -5.49
CA SER A 129 -22.91 -9.29 -6.33
C SER A 129 -21.80 -8.44 -6.97
N ILE A 130 -22.11 -7.23 -7.44
CA ILE A 130 -21.11 -6.30 -7.99
C ILE A 130 -20.23 -5.77 -6.87
N TYR A 131 -20.81 -5.48 -5.70
CA TYR A 131 -20.02 -5.04 -4.56
C TYR A 131 -18.96 -6.07 -4.16
N MET A 132 -19.35 -7.34 -4.04
CA MET A 132 -18.47 -8.43 -3.62
C MET A 132 -17.42 -8.82 -4.67
N SER A 133 -17.60 -8.48 -5.94
CA SER A 133 -16.56 -8.70 -6.97
C SER A 133 -15.44 -7.65 -6.91
N VAL A 134 -15.72 -6.50 -6.29
CA VAL A 134 -14.80 -5.35 -6.21
C VAL A 134 -14.18 -5.24 -4.82
N ILE A 135 -15.01 -5.34 -3.76
CA ILE A 135 -14.59 -5.22 -2.37
C ILE A 135 -14.63 -6.58 -1.71
N TYR A 136 -13.44 -7.07 -1.36
CA TYR A 136 -13.26 -8.40 -0.79
C TYR A 136 -13.72 -8.43 0.66
N THR A 137 -14.18 -9.60 1.12
CA THR A 137 -14.80 -9.78 2.45
C THR A 137 -13.85 -9.47 3.62
N ASP A 138 -12.54 -9.64 3.42
CA ASP A 138 -11.51 -9.34 4.42
C ASP A 138 -11.16 -7.84 4.52
N THR A 139 -11.64 -7.00 3.59
CA THR A 139 -11.37 -5.55 3.56
C THR A 139 -11.70 -4.90 4.91
N ARG A 140 -12.84 -5.23 5.51
CA ARG A 140 -13.24 -4.65 6.80
C ARG A 140 -12.30 -5.03 7.94
N ALA A 141 -11.84 -6.29 7.97
CA ALA A 141 -10.89 -6.76 8.97
C ALA A 141 -9.53 -6.07 8.81
N LYS A 142 -9.06 -5.95 7.56
CA LYS A 142 -7.84 -5.22 7.19
C LYS A 142 -7.87 -3.76 7.64
N LEU A 143 -8.97 -3.05 7.35
CA LEU A 143 -9.16 -1.65 7.75
C LEU A 143 -9.21 -1.47 9.27
N LYS A 144 -9.81 -2.41 10.01
CA LYS A 144 -9.81 -2.40 11.47
C LYS A 144 -8.39 -2.57 12.03
N ALA A 145 -7.65 -3.53 11.50
CA ALA A 145 -6.29 -3.83 11.95
C ALA A 145 -5.32 -2.67 11.64
N ILE A 146 -5.39 -2.06 10.44
CA ILE A 146 -4.53 -0.90 10.15
C ILE A 146 -4.85 0.28 11.07
N LYS A 147 -6.13 0.55 11.38
CA LYS A 147 -6.50 1.59 12.36
C LYS A 147 -5.95 1.32 13.76
N ALA A 148 -5.87 0.06 14.18
CA ALA A 148 -5.28 -0.32 15.46
C ALA A 148 -3.75 -0.14 15.45
N TYR A 149 -3.11 -0.40 14.31
CA TYR A 149 -1.69 -0.14 14.11
C TYR A 149 -1.38 1.36 14.13
N ILE A 150 -2.21 2.23 13.52
CA ILE A 150 -2.00 3.69 13.43
C ILE A 150 -2.05 4.39 14.79
#